data_AF-A0AAD7AQD7-F1
#
_entry.id   AF-A0AAD7AQD7-F1
#
_cell.length_a   1.000
_cell.length_b   1.000
_cell.length_c   1.000
_cell.angle_alpha   90.00
_cell.angle_beta   90.00
_cell.angle_gamma   90.00
#
_symmetry.space_group_name_H-M   'P 1'
#
loop_
_entity.id
_entity.type
_entity.pdbx_description
1 polymer ?
#
loop_
_entity_poly.entity_id
_entity_poly.type
_entity_poly.pdbx_seq_one_letter_code
_entity_poly.pdbx_strand_id
1 'polypeptide(L)'
;DLAYTGPLSFMHLRCAKCLEDAPHTFDIAFLGFPFDTTTSYRPGARFGPQSIRLGSPNRGYTLAWDSSPFDFGARIMDCGDARCLVTAHGAEAPDQ
;
A
#
# COMPACT_ATOMS: atom_id res chain seq x y z
N ASP A 1 20.59 0.08 3.38
CA ASP A 1 19.46 1.03 3.48
C ASP A 1 19.31 1.44 4.92
N LEU A 2 19.26 2.74 5.21
CA LEU A 2 19.01 3.24 6.56
C LEU A 2 17.49 3.35 6.74
N ALA A 3 16.98 3.09 7.94
CA ALA A 3 15.54 3.10 8.23
C ALA A 3 14.84 4.45 8.00
N TYR A 4 15.61 5.54 7.88
CA TYR A 4 15.13 6.90 7.65
C TYR A 4 15.39 7.40 6.22
N THR A 5 15.88 6.53 5.34
CA THR A 5 16.17 6.84 3.93
C THR A 5 15.46 5.87 3.00
N GLY A 6 15.38 6.20 1.71
CA GLY A 6 14.83 5.32 0.69
C GLY A 6 13.32 5.51 0.43
N PRO A 7 12.71 4.65 -0.39
CA PRO A 7 11.30 4.78 -0.77
C PRO A 7 10.37 4.60 0.43
N LEU A 8 9.35 5.46 0.51
CA LEU A 8 8.30 5.42 1.54
C LEU A 8 7.21 4.39 1.21
N SER A 9 7.63 3.19 0.80
CA SER A 9 6.74 2.02 0.68
C SER A 9 6.61 1.34 2.04
N PHE A 10 5.54 0.57 2.22
CA PHE A 10 5.37 -0.29 3.39
C PHE A 10 6.59 -1.19 3.57
N MET A 11 7.24 -1.14 4.75
CA MET A 11 8.40 -1.98 5.11
C MET A 11 9.59 -1.94 4.14
N HIS A 12 9.74 -0.83 3.40
CA HIS A 12 10.72 -0.70 2.31
C HIS A 12 10.63 -1.84 1.28
N LEU A 13 9.41 -2.31 1.01
CA LEU A 13 9.13 -3.26 -0.07
C LEU A 13 9.38 -2.64 -1.44
N ARG A 14 9.50 -3.50 -2.46
CA ARG A 14 9.48 -3.03 -3.84
C ARG A 14 8.13 -2.36 -4.10
N CYS A 15 8.17 -1.13 -4.62
CA CYS A 15 7.00 -0.37 -5.01
C CYS A 15 6.79 -0.45 -6.53
N ALA A 16 5.54 -0.61 -6.97
CA ALA A 16 5.17 -0.56 -8.38
C ALA A 16 3.71 -0.09 -8.53
N LYS A 17 3.33 0.43 -9.69
CA LYS A 17 1.93 0.81 -9.94
C LYS A 17 1.16 -0.40 -10.48
N CYS A 18 0.82 -1.32 -9.60
CA CYS A 18 0.22 -2.61 -9.98
C CYS A 18 -1.09 -2.53 -10.78
N LEU A 19 -1.79 -1.40 -10.72
CA LEU A 19 -3.06 -1.17 -11.42
C LEU A 19 -2.91 -0.39 -12.74
N GLU A 20 -1.74 0.21 -13.00
CA GLU A 20 -1.46 1.02 -14.20
C GLU A 20 -0.40 0.36 -15.09
N ASP A 21 0.60 -0.31 -14.51
CA ASP A 21 1.71 -0.93 -15.22
C ASP A 21 1.37 -2.38 -15.65
N ALA A 22 2.18 -2.93 -16.56
CA ALA A 22 2.11 -4.34 -16.99
C ALA A 22 2.07 -5.31 -15.80
N PRO A 23 1.42 -6.48 -15.93
CA PRO A 23 1.13 -7.37 -14.80
C PRO A 23 2.41 -7.75 -14.04
N HIS A 24 2.54 -7.23 -12.82
CA HIS A 24 3.54 -7.67 -11.87
C HIS A 24 3.09 -8.98 -11.23
N THR A 25 4.01 -9.92 -11.09
CA THR A 25 3.73 -11.17 -10.40
C THR A 25 4.07 -11.02 -8.93
N PHE A 26 3.05 -11.05 -8.08
CA PHE A 26 3.16 -10.99 -6.62
C PHE A 26 2.16 -11.98 -6.02
N ASP A 27 2.47 -12.45 -4.82
CA ASP A 27 1.58 -13.34 -4.06
C ASP A 27 0.75 -12.53 -3.05
N ILE A 28 1.33 -11.43 -2.54
CA ILE A 28 0.69 -10.49 -1.62
C ILE A 28 0.99 -9.06 -2.07
N ALA A 29 -0.03 -8.20 -2.10
CA ALA A 29 0.11 -6.79 -2.43
C ALA A 29 -0.50 -5.90 -1.33
N PHE A 30 0.22 -4.85 -0.96
CA PHE A 30 -0.31 -3.75 -0.14
C PHE A 30 -0.86 -2.66 -1.05
N LEU A 31 -2.12 -2.28 -0.84
CA LEU A 31 -2.78 -1.22 -1.59
C LEU A 31 -3.47 -0.28 -0.60
N GLY A 32 -3.21 1.01 -0.72
CA GLY A 32 -3.92 2.04 0.05
C GLY A 32 -5.16 2.54 -0.69
N PHE A 33 -6.20 2.87 0.07
CA PHE A 33 -7.40 3.55 -0.45
C PHE A 33 -7.68 4.81 0.37
N PRO A 34 -7.13 5.97 -0.02
CA PRO A 34 -7.17 7.18 0.79
C PRO A 34 -8.53 7.90 0.67
N PHE A 35 -9.56 7.37 1.34
CA PHE A 35 -10.93 7.90 1.31
C PHE A 35 -11.55 8.04 2.70
N ASP A 36 -12.24 9.16 2.96
CA ASP A 36 -12.89 9.42 4.24
C ASP A 36 -14.17 10.26 4.15
N THR A 37 -14.71 10.50 2.95
CA THR A 37 -15.91 11.33 2.74
C THR A 37 -17.18 10.69 3.34
N THR A 38 -17.18 9.39 3.59
CA THR A 38 -18.29 8.66 4.24
C THR A 38 -18.20 8.65 5.77
N THR A 39 -17.20 9.29 6.37
CA THR A 39 -17.10 9.39 7.83
C THR A 39 -18.18 10.31 8.39
N SER A 40 -18.81 9.91 9.50
CA SER A 40 -19.92 10.67 10.12
C SER A 40 -19.48 11.74 11.11
N TYR A 41 -18.20 11.77 11.49
CA TYR A 41 -17.70 12.67 12.54
C TYR A 41 -16.30 13.22 12.26
N ARG A 42 -15.24 12.42 12.43
CA ARG A 42 -13.85 12.89 12.28
C ARG A 42 -13.25 12.44 10.95
N PRO A 43 -13.11 13.34 9.96
CA PRO A 43 -12.33 13.05 8.75
C PRO A 43 -10.84 12.96 9.09
N GLY A 44 -10.07 12.35 8.20
CA GLY A 44 -8.62 12.16 8.34
C GLY A 44 -8.13 10.76 7.98
N ALA A 45 -9.03 9.77 7.85
CA ALA A 45 -8.63 8.40 7.48
C ALA A 45 -7.94 8.33 6.10
N ARG A 46 -8.15 9.32 5.23
CA ARG A 46 -7.44 9.43 3.95
C ARG A 46 -5.91 9.52 4.09
N PHE A 47 -5.40 10.00 5.23
CA PHE A 47 -3.97 10.07 5.53
C PHE A 47 -3.42 8.78 6.14
N GLY A 48 -4.30 7.80 6.43
CA GLY A 48 -3.95 6.51 7.02
C GLY A 48 -2.91 5.73 6.21
N PRO A 49 -3.12 5.48 4.90
CA PRO A 49 -2.18 4.69 4.11
C PRO A 49 -0.75 5.23 4.14
N GLN A 50 -0.56 6.54 3.96
CA GLN A 50 0.76 7.17 4.05
C GLN A 50 1.36 7.06 5.46
N SER A 51 0.54 7.28 6.49
CA SER A 51 0.99 7.21 7.89
C SER A 51 1.44 5.80 8.28
N ILE A 52 0.74 4.76 7.82
CA ILE A 52 1.10 3.36 8.07
C ILE A 52 2.45 3.03 7.44
N ARG A 53 2.70 3.49 6.19
CA ARG A 53 3.99 3.29 5.52
C ARG A 53 5.14 3.96 6.27
N LEU A 54 4.95 5.21 6.69
CA LEU A 54 5.92 5.94 7.51
C LEU A 54 6.20 5.25 8.86
N GLY A 55 5.17 4.66 9.48
CA GLY A 55 5.29 3.94 10.75
C GLY A 55 5.89 2.53 10.63
N SER A 56 6.14 2.05 9.42
CA SER A 56 6.58 0.67 9.15
C SER A 56 7.97 0.61 8.48
N PRO A 57 9.05 1.19 9.03
CA PRO A 57 10.37 1.18 8.38
C PRO A 57 11.16 -0.13 8.57
N ASN A 58 10.70 -1.06 9.43
CA ASN A 58 11.46 -2.27 9.77
C ASN A 58 10.87 -3.55 9.18
N ARG A 59 11.76 -4.48 8.80
CA ARG A 59 11.41 -5.79 8.24
C ARG A 59 11.01 -6.79 9.33
N GLY A 60 9.79 -6.64 9.84
CA GLY A 60 8.82 -7.72 10.08
C GLY A 60 9.06 -8.83 11.10
N TYR A 61 10.28 -9.02 11.61
CA TYR A 61 10.51 -10.06 12.61
C TYR A 61 9.77 -9.74 13.90
N THR A 62 9.07 -10.73 14.45
CA THR A 62 8.28 -10.57 15.67
C THR A 62 8.60 -11.69 16.65
N LEU A 63 8.85 -11.33 17.90
CA LEU A 63 9.22 -12.28 18.96
C LEU A 63 8.10 -13.27 19.29
N ALA A 64 6.84 -12.84 19.13
CA ALA A 64 5.69 -13.68 19.43
C ALA A 64 5.57 -14.89 18.48
N TRP A 65 6.05 -14.74 17.24
CA TRP A 65 5.98 -15.77 16.21
C TRP A 65 7.36 -16.31 15.83
N ASP A 66 8.42 -15.80 16.44
CA ASP A 66 9.83 -16.14 16.17
C ASP A 66 10.16 -16.26 14.67
N SER A 67 9.56 -15.39 13.86
CA SER A 67 9.63 -15.50 12.40
C SER A 67 9.39 -14.16 11.73
N SER A 68 9.90 -14.03 10.51
CA SER A 68 9.58 -12.93 9.60
C SER A 68 8.60 -13.42 8.52
N PRO A 69 7.55 -12.65 8.19
CA PRO A 69 6.68 -12.96 7.06
C PRO A 69 7.42 -13.12 5.72
N PHE A 70 8.63 -12.55 5.60
CA PHE A 70 9.46 -12.61 4.41
C PHE A 70 10.21 -13.94 4.25
N ASP A 71 10.31 -14.75 5.30
CA ASP A 71 11.05 -16.03 5.27
C ASP A 71 10.23 -17.15 4.61
N PHE A 72 8.92 -16.95 4.44
CA PHE A 72 8.00 -17.93 3.84
C PHE A 72 8.03 -17.99 2.31
N GLY A 73 8.91 -17.21 1.65
CA GLY A 73 9.08 -17.24 0.19
C GLY A 73 7.99 -16.55 -0.63
N ALA A 74 7.03 -15.87 0.01
CA ALA A 74 6.01 -15.09 -0.68
C ALA A 74 6.63 -13.82 -1.30
N ARG A 75 6.20 -13.49 -2.53
CA ARG A 75 6.55 -12.24 -3.20
C ARG A 75 5.58 -11.16 -2.76
N ILE A 76 6.09 -10.23 -1.96
CA ILE A 76 5.31 -9.16 -1.34
C ILE A 76 5.67 -7.83 -1.98
N MET A 77 4.66 -7.03 -2.34
CA MET A 77 4.82 -5.76 -3.06
C MET A 77 3.96 -4.65 -2.45
N ASP A 78 4.41 -3.40 -2.55
CA ASP A 78 3.55 -2.22 -2.32
C ASP A 78 3.08 -1.67 -3.67
N CYS A 79 1.77 -1.61 -3.85
CA CYS A 79 1.10 -1.18 -5.07
C CYS A 79 0.68 0.29 -5.04
N GLY A 80 1.09 1.04 -4.01
CA GLY A 80 0.74 2.45 -3.85
C GLY A 80 -0.72 2.64 -3.44
N ASP A 81 -1.34 3.71 -3.93
CA ASP A 81 -2.69 4.09 -3.57
C ASP A 81 -3.62 4.04 -4.78
N ALA A 82 -4.81 3.44 -4.61
CA ALA A 82 -5.81 3.43 -5.65
C ALA A 82 -6.47 4.82 -5.75
N ARG A 83 -6.68 5.28 -6.99
CA ARG A 83 -7.41 6.53 -7.23
C ARG A 83 -8.89 6.29 -6.99
N CYS A 84 -9.49 7.04 -6.06
CA CYS A 84 -10.94 7.05 -5.88
C CYS A 84 -11.58 7.92 -6.98
N LEU A 85 -11.76 7.36 -8.18
CA LEU A 85 -12.62 7.96 -9.19
C LEU A 85 -14.07 7.57 -8.86
N VAL A 86 -14.87 8.52 -8.38
CA VAL A 86 -16.32 8.34 -8.34
C VAL A 86 -16.83 8.47 -9.77
N THR A 87 -16.72 7.41 -10.55
CA THR A 87 -17.43 7.31 -11.82
C THR A 87 -18.89 7.04 -11.48
N ALA A 88 -19.78 7.99 -11.77
CA ALA A 88 -21.21 7.68 -11.84
C ALA A 88 -21.38 6.44 -12.73
N HIS A 89 -22.29 5.52 -12.38
CA HIS A 89 -22.62 4.34 -13.18
C HIS A 89 -22.80 4.77 -14.65
N GLY A 90 -21.82 4.46 -15.52
CA GLY A 90 -21.82 4.84 -16.94
C GLY A 90 -20.73 5.81 -17.41
N ALA A 91 -19.85 6.32 -16.55
CA ALA A 91 -18.67 7.06 -17.00
C ALA A 91 -17.47 6.11 -17.19
N GLU A 92 -17.16 5.83 -18.46
CA GLU A 92 -15.93 5.16 -18.89
C GLU A 92 -14.72 5.84 -18.23
N ALA A 93 -13.82 5.06 -17.64
CA ALA A 93 -12.59 5.60 -17.06
C ALA A 93 -11.87 6.42 -18.14
N PRO A 94 -11.38 7.64 -17.85
CA PRO A 94 -10.61 8.38 -18.84
C PRO A 94 -9.39 7.53 -19.22
N ASP A 95 -9.39 7.10 -20.47
CA ASP A 95 -8.29 6.41 -21.12
C ASP A 95 -7.03 7.26 -20.92
N GLN A 96 -6.00 6.67 -20.32
CA GLN A 96 -4.66 7.28 -20.23
C GLN A 96 -3.77 6.68 -21.31
#